data_AF-A0A950C3J8-F1
#
_entry.id   AF-A0A950C3J8-F1
#
_cell.length_a   1.000
_cell.length_b   1.000
_cell.length_c   1.000
_cell.angle_alpha   90.00
_cell.angle_beta   90.00
_cell.angle_gamma   90.00
#
_symmetry.space_group_name_H-M   'P 1'
#
loop_
_entity.id
_entity.type
_entity.pdbx_description
1 polymer ?
#
loop_
_entity_poly.entity_id
_entity_poly.type
_entity_poly.pdbx_seq_one_letter_code
_entity_poly.pdbx_strand_id
1 'polypeptide(L)' 'MSNVPADLRYTRSHEWVRALQDGTIEIGITDHAQHSLGDM' A
#
# COMPACT_ATOMS: atom_id res chain seq x y z
N MET A 1 -14.40 -7.22 -2.60
CA MET A 1 -13.75 -7.72 -1.37
C MET A 1 -12.35 -7.16 -1.35
N SER A 2 -12.03 -6.29 -0.39
CA SER A 2 -10.71 -5.65 -0.29
C SER A 2 -9.70 -6.70 0.16
N ASN A 3 -8.80 -7.10 -0.74
CA ASN A 3 -7.71 -8.01 -0.44
C ASN A 3 -6.66 -7.21 0.34
N VAL A 4 -6.48 -7.51 1.63
CA VAL A 4 -5.49 -6.87 2.51
C VAL A 4 -4.39 -7.90 2.79
N PRO A 5 -3.28 -7.89 2.03
CA PRO A 5 -2.19 -8.83 2.23
C PRO A 5 -1.62 -8.76 3.65
N ALA A 6 -1.44 -9.92 4.29
CA ALA A 6 -0.96 -10.02 5.67
C ALA A 6 0.48 -9.50 5.88
N ASP A 7 1.25 -9.39 4.78
CA ASP A 7 2.66 -8.97 4.80
C ASP A 7 2.82 -7.45 4.63
N LEU A 8 1.72 -6.70 4.62
CA LEU A 8 1.73 -5.25 4.44
C LEU A 8 1.49 -4.52 5.76
N ARG A 9 2.34 -3.53 6.03
CA ARG A 9 2.11 -2.53 7.09
C ARG A 9 1.46 -1.31 6.47
N TYR A 10 0.41 -0.80 7.12
CA TYR A 10 -0.39 0.31 6.61
C TYR A 10 -0.19 1.59 7.42
N THR A 11 -0.16 2.74 6.76
CA THR A 11 -0.13 4.05 7.40
C THR A 11 -1.55 4.63 7.50
N ARG A 12 -1.78 5.55 8.46
CA ARG A 12 -3.04 6.31 8.55
C ARG A 12 -3.27 7.21 7.33
N SER A 13 -2.22 7.48 6.56
CA SER A 13 -2.23 8.25 5.31
C SER A 13 -2.53 7.39 4.08
N HIS A 14 -3.05 6.17 4.27
CA HIS A 14 -3.44 5.27 3.19
C HIS A 14 -2.29 4.78 2.30
N GLU A 15 -1.11 4.61 2.87
CA GLU A 15 0.02 3.96 2.22
C GLU A 15 0.21 2.55 2.77
N TRP A 16 0.85 1.69 1.98
CA TRP A 16 1.31 0.38 2.41
C TRP A 16 2.82 0.27 2.24
N VAL A 17 3.43 -0.55 3.09
CA VAL A 17 4.85 -0.82 3.11
C VAL A 17 5.07 -2.33 3.06
N ARG A 18 5.93 -2.78 2.15
CA ARG A 18 6.38 -4.17 2.01
C ARG A 18 7.90 -4.25 2.17
N ALA A 19 8.36 -5.09 3.09
CA ALA A 19 9.78 -5.40 3.20
C ALA A 19 10.14 -6.51 2.21
N LEU A 20 11.18 -6.29 1.42
CA LEU A 20 11.72 -7.26 0.48
C LEU A 20 12.87 -8.05 1.11
N GLN A 21 13.13 -9.25 0.57
CA GLN A 21 14.16 -10.15 1.09
C GLN A 21 15.59 -9.61 0.93
N ASP A 22 15.81 -8.66 0.04
CA ASP A 22 17.09 -7.99 -0.20
C ASP A 22 17.33 -6.80 0.75
N GLY A 23 16.41 -6.55 1.68
CA GLY A 23 16.48 -5.45 2.64
C GLY A 23 15.95 -4.12 2.11
N THR A 24 15.45 -4.08 0.87
CA THR A 24 14.77 -2.90 0.33
C THR A 24 13.31 -2.84 0.80
N ILE A 25 12.72 -1.65 0.70
CA ILE A 25 11.35 -1.37 1.11
C ILE A 25 10.58 -0.84 -0.09
N GLU A 26 9.47 -1.50 -0.42
CA GLU A 26 8.49 -0.96 -1.38
C GLU A 26 7.39 -0.21 -0.63
N ILE A 27 7.02 0.94 -1.18
CA ILE A 27 5.96 1.81 -0.67
C ILE A 27 4.98 2.07 -1.80
N GLY A 28 3.69 1.98 -1.50
CA GLY A 28 2.63 2.34 -2.44
C GLY A 28 1.42 2.91 -1.72
N ILE A 29 0.45 3.41 -2.49
CA ILE A 29 -0.83 3.88 -1.96
C ILE A 29 -1.85 2.73 -1.98
N THR A 30 -2.81 2.77 -1.05
CA THR A 30 -3.90 1.78 -1.00
C THR A 30 -4.89 1.96 -2.16
N ASP A 31 -5.66 0.91 -2.44
CA ASP A 31 -6.74 0.92 -3.43
C ASP A 31 -7.78 2.05 -3.21
N HIS A 32 -8.03 2.39 -1.94
CA HIS A 32 -8.88 3.52 -1.56
C HIS A 32 -8.26 4.87 -1.93
N ALA A 33 -6.95 5.03 -1.72
CA ALA A 33 -6.24 6.26 -2.04
C ALA A 33 -6.13 6.49 -3.55
N GLN A 34 -5.92 5.45 -4.36
CA GLN A 34 -5.90 5.62 -5.82
C GLN A 34 -7.26 6.08 -6.38
N HIS A 35 -8.38 5.56 -5.86
CA HIS A 35 -9.71 6.00 -6.29
C HIS A 35 -10.01 7.45 -5.86
N SER A 36 -9.39 7.92 -4.78
CA SER A 36 -9.54 9.30 -4.29
C SER A 36 -8.77 10.32 -5.12
N LEU A 37 -7.76 9.89 -5.89
CA LEU A 37 -6.97 10.76 -6.76
C LEU A 37 -7.71 11.12 -8.07
N GLY A 38 -8.80 10.41 -8.40
CA GLY A 38 -9.50 10.55 -9.68
C GLY A 38 -8.76 9.83 -10.81
N ASP A 39 -9.23 9.97 -12.06
CA ASP A 39 -8.52 9.43 -13.22
C ASP A 39 -7.14 10.08 -13.36
N MET A 40 -6.09 9.24 -13.38
CA MET A 40 -4.70 9.65 -13.57
C MET A 40 -4.33 9.83 -15.05
#